data_AF-A0AA36CEB4-F1
#
_entry.id   AF-A0AA36CEB4-F1
#
_cell.length_a   1.000
_cell.length_b   1.000
_cell.length_c   1.000
_cell.angle_alpha   90.00
_cell.angle_beta   90.00
_cell.angle_gamma   90.00
#
_symmetry.space_group_name_H-M   'P 1'
#
loop_
_entity.id
_entity.type
_entity.pdbx_description
1 polymer ?
#
loop_
_entity_poly.entity_id
_entity_poly.type
_entity_poly.pdbx_seq_one_letter_code
_entity_poly.pdbx_strand_id
1 'polypeptide(L)'
;MMEKIAANGYDAKCNTKGQADIFRWVPCPAGKLCEEEEPVTNSSTLLPDSQLTLQIIEPETPEYWYLVLISCHLDENCTWVASKAESKLSYDLWLTNGNPTFQDRDPFRLQFSFDEQDATQMYLLTLVAYTILCGLIYRGKAIQKKHYSPSRLNLLAYIAYLKTAGVALQSLNMLVFASDGEGVFLARLIGEVLRMVGIDLLCLLLLLLARGWAFNNGETITKCFFFSWMFLSAIKFVLFCCNFIFVYDIVHDVDIFISWPGYGMLAIRIIFALWFLLEIRWLIKRERCHEKAVFLAHFGAGFLVWFVYLPGVGVVAHFISVLWRFKIILGIRTLANFAAIASLVHLFWPYSQYKKYFGVDFGHIRTGRTDSNELEDFEKLLFEASDSEGEGDTSPRGRVFNEI
;
A
#
# COMPACT_ATOMS: atom_id res chain seq x y z
N MET A 1 -37.10 -14.20 -14.41
CA MET A 1 -35.88 -13.75 -15.13
C MET A 1 -35.98 -14.13 -16.60
N MET A 2 -36.07 -15.41 -16.94
CA MET A 2 -36.16 -15.90 -18.34
C MET A 2 -37.28 -15.27 -19.18
N GLU A 3 -38.46 -15.05 -18.61
CA GLU A 3 -39.58 -14.39 -19.32
C GLU A 3 -39.26 -12.94 -19.70
N LYS A 4 -38.55 -12.18 -18.83
CA LYS A 4 -38.12 -10.82 -19.13
C LYS A 4 -37.04 -10.79 -20.22
N ILE A 5 -36.14 -11.78 -20.20
CA ILE A 5 -35.11 -11.94 -21.24
C ILE A 5 -35.77 -12.23 -22.59
N ALA A 6 -36.73 -13.16 -22.65
CA ALA A 6 -37.45 -13.47 -23.88
C ALA A 6 -38.27 -12.29 -24.42
N ALA A 7 -38.86 -11.48 -23.54
CA ALA A 7 -39.66 -10.33 -23.95
C ALA A 7 -38.83 -9.21 -24.58
N ASN A 8 -37.63 -8.92 -24.03
CA ASN A 8 -36.84 -7.76 -24.41
C ASN A 8 -35.64 -8.09 -25.31
N GLY A 9 -35.09 -9.29 -25.17
CA GLY A 9 -33.90 -9.74 -25.89
C GLY A 9 -34.20 -10.09 -27.34
N TYR A 10 -33.32 -9.64 -28.24
CA TYR A 10 -33.37 -10.01 -29.64
C TYR A 10 -32.99 -11.48 -29.83
N ASP A 11 -33.79 -12.21 -30.60
CA ASP A 11 -33.46 -13.56 -31.09
C ASP A 11 -33.91 -13.69 -32.55
N ALA A 12 -33.03 -14.17 -33.42
CA ALA A 12 -33.29 -14.23 -34.86
C ALA A 12 -34.47 -15.16 -35.22
N LYS A 13 -34.75 -16.18 -34.41
CA LYS A 13 -35.81 -17.18 -34.66
C LYS A 13 -37.11 -16.82 -33.95
N CYS A 14 -37.00 -16.40 -32.68
CA CYS A 14 -38.14 -16.29 -31.78
C CYS A 14 -38.56 -14.86 -31.46
N ASN A 15 -37.67 -13.86 -31.55
CA ASN A 15 -38.00 -12.48 -31.23
C ASN A 15 -37.19 -11.46 -32.04
N THR A 16 -37.54 -11.30 -33.32
CA THR A 16 -36.88 -10.36 -34.24
C THR A 16 -37.17 -8.89 -33.93
N LYS A 17 -38.13 -8.59 -33.04
CA LYS A 17 -38.48 -7.23 -32.60
C LYS A 17 -37.83 -6.84 -31.27
N GLY A 18 -37.05 -7.74 -30.66
CA GLY A 18 -36.30 -7.44 -29.45
C GLY A 18 -35.35 -6.26 -29.68
N GLN A 19 -35.34 -5.30 -28.75
CA GLN A 19 -34.51 -4.09 -28.86
C GLN A 19 -33.18 -4.23 -28.13
N ALA A 20 -33.04 -5.22 -27.25
CA ALA A 20 -31.89 -5.39 -26.39
C ALA A 20 -31.00 -6.55 -26.88
N ASP A 21 -29.72 -6.27 -27.07
CA ASP A 21 -28.70 -7.28 -27.33
C ASP A 21 -28.09 -7.73 -26.00
N ILE A 22 -28.56 -8.85 -25.43
CA ILE A 22 -28.33 -9.20 -24.01
C ILE A 22 -27.89 -10.65 -23.74
N PHE A 23 -27.88 -11.54 -24.73
CA PHE A 23 -27.39 -12.91 -24.55
C PHE A 23 -26.73 -13.47 -25.82
N ARG A 24 -25.93 -14.53 -25.64
CA ARG A 24 -25.29 -15.30 -26.71
C ARG A 24 -25.53 -16.78 -26.45
N TRP A 25 -25.85 -17.51 -27.51
CA TRP A 25 -26.01 -18.96 -27.54
C TRP A 25 -24.65 -19.64 -27.55
N VAL A 26 -24.49 -20.63 -26.68
CA VAL A 26 -23.27 -21.43 -26.53
C VAL A 26 -23.66 -22.91 -26.51
N PRO A 27 -22.81 -23.84 -27.01
CA PRO A 27 -21.42 -23.66 -27.44
C PRO A 27 -21.25 -23.07 -28.85
N CYS A 28 -20.22 -22.24 -29.03
CA CYS A 28 -19.82 -21.76 -30.36
C CYS A 28 -18.83 -22.75 -31.02
N PRO A 29 -18.91 -22.94 -32.34
CA PRO A 29 -17.97 -23.81 -33.05
C PRO A 29 -16.53 -23.28 -32.96
N ALA A 30 -15.57 -24.17 -32.69
CA ALA A 30 -14.17 -23.79 -32.53
C ALA A 30 -13.58 -23.12 -33.78
N GLY A 31 -12.97 -21.95 -33.60
CA GLY A 31 -12.35 -21.17 -34.69
C GLY A 31 -13.35 -20.54 -35.66
N LYS A 32 -14.65 -20.54 -35.32
CA LYS A 32 -15.71 -19.88 -36.07
C LYS A 32 -16.45 -18.89 -35.17
N LEU A 33 -17.16 -17.96 -35.81
CA LEU A 33 -18.06 -17.03 -35.13
C LEU A 33 -19.28 -17.79 -34.57
N CYS A 34 -19.87 -17.26 -33.51
CA CYS A 34 -21.14 -17.75 -33.00
C CYS A 34 -22.28 -17.44 -34.00
N GLU A 35 -23.36 -18.22 -33.95
CA GLU A 35 -24.47 -18.18 -34.93
C GLU A 35 -25.06 -16.76 -35.09
N GLU A 36 -25.05 -15.97 -34.02
CA GLU A 36 -25.59 -14.61 -33.99
C GLU A 36 -24.68 -13.56 -34.60
N GLU A 37 -23.37 -13.85 -34.69
CA GLU A 37 -22.36 -12.91 -35.20
C GLU A 37 -22.10 -13.11 -36.70
N GLU A 38 -22.39 -14.30 -37.24
CA GLU A 38 -22.27 -14.61 -38.68
C GLU A 38 -23.01 -13.61 -39.60
N PRO A 39 -24.28 -13.23 -39.36
CA PRO A 39 -25.00 -12.26 -40.20
C PRO A 39 -24.51 -10.81 -40.02
N VAL A 40 -23.70 -10.53 -38.99
CA VAL A 40 -23.24 -9.19 -38.56
C VAL A 40 -21.82 -8.88 -39.08
N THR A 41 -21.27 -9.75 -39.93
CA THR A 41 -19.93 -9.68 -40.55
C THR A 41 -19.58 -8.38 -41.29
N ASN A 42 -20.55 -7.50 -41.56
CA ASN A 42 -20.35 -6.17 -42.17
C ASN A 42 -20.36 -5.01 -41.15
N SER A 43 -20.51 -5.28 -39.85
CA SER A 43 -20.55 -4.25 -38.82
C SER A 43 -19.19 -4.03 -38.18
N SER A 44 -18.87 -2.78 -37.88
CA SER A 44 -17.68 -2.36 -37.13
C SER A 44 -17.69 -2.77 -35.64
N THR A 45 -18.62 -3.63 -35.23
CA THR A 45 -18.93 -3.95 -33.84
C THR A 45 -18.23 -5.23 -33.37
N LEU A 46 -17.85 -6.13 -34.30
CA LEU A 46 -17.16 -7.37 -33.97
C LEU A 46 -15.66 -7.10 -33.74
N LEU A 47 -15.13 -7.57 -32.61
CA LEU A 47 -13.70 -7.49 -32.36
C LEU A 47 -12.92 -8.51 -33.20
N PRO A 48 -11.75 -8.14 -33.76
CA PRO A 48 -10.86 -9.11 -34.37
C PRO A 48 -10.43 -10.17 -33.36
N ASP A 49 -10.24 -11.40 -33.84
CA ASP A 49 -9.84 -12.58 -33.05
C ASP A 49 -10.82 -13.03 -31.94
N SER A 50 -12.02 -12.44 -31.89
CA SER A 50 -13.08 -12.81 -30.93
C SER A 50 -14.19 -13.64 -31.61
N GLN A 51 -14.67 -14.69 -30.94
CA GLN A 51 -15.77 -15.52 -31.47
C GLN A 51 -17.16 -14.90 -31.27
N LEU A 52 -17.29 -14.06 -30.23
CA LEU A 52 -18.49 -13.30 -29.88
C LEU A 52 -18.09 -11.93 -29.36
N THR A 53 -18.98 -10.95 -29.49
CA THR A 53 -18.80 -9.63 -28.86
C THR A 53 -20.15 -9.15 -28.35
N LEU A 54 -20.21 -8.79 -27.07
CA LEU A 54 -21.40 -8.20 -26.46
C LEU A 54 -21.11 -6.76 -26.10
N GLN A 55 -21.81 -5.82 -26.75
CA GLN A 55 -21.69 -4.41 -26.42
C GLN A 55 -22.76 -4.02 -25.41
N ILE A 56 -22.31 -3.55 -24.25
CA ILE A 56 -23.19 -3.05 -23.20
C ILE A 56 -23.17 -1.53 -23.26
N ILE A 57 -24.35 -0.91 -23.37
CA ILE A 57 -24.49 0.54 -23.27
C ILE A 57 -24.45 0.90 -21.79
N GLU A 58 -23.42 1.65 -21.40
CA GLU A 58 -23.24 2.07 -20.01
C GLU A 58 -24.35 3.06 -19.59
N PRO A 59 -25.06 2.80 -18.48
CA PRO A 59 -25.99 3.76 -17.89
C PRO A 59 -25.26 4.99 -17.32
N GLU A 60 -25.97 6.08 -17.02
CA GLU A 60 -25.36 7.31 -16.46
C GLU A 60 -24.62 7.10 -15.12
N THR A 61 -24.92 6.01 -14.42
CA THR A 61 -24.28 5.62 -13.16
C THR A 61 -23.57 4.27 -13.31
N PRO A 62 -22.38 4.09 -12.72
CA PRO A 62 -21.66 2.82 -12.80
C PRO A 62 -22.42 1.70 -12.08
N GLU A 63 -22.54 0.54 -12.74
CA GLU A 63 -23.24 -0.63 -12.23
C GLU A 63 -22.36 -1.89 -12.29
N TYR A 64 -22.68 -2.88 -11.45
CA TYR A 64 -22.03 -4.18 -11.50
C TYR A 64 -22.69 -5.05 -12.56
N TRP A 65 -21.87 -5.58 -13.47
CA TRP A 65 -22.30 -6.51 -14.51
C TRP A 65 -21.99 -7.94 -14.10
N TYR A 66 -22.97 -8.82 -14.30
CA TYR A 66 -22.85 -10.24 -14.00
C TYR A 66 -23.06 -11.05 -15.26
N LEU A 67 -22.11 -11.95 -15.55
CA LEU A 67 -22.27 -12.93 -16.60
C LEU A 67 -22.90 -14.20 -16.02
N VAL A 68 -24.03 -14.62 -16.56
CA VAL A 68 -24.77 -15.79 -16.10
C VAL A 68 -24.84 -16.80 -17.23
N LEU A 69 -24.25 -17.97 -17.02
CA LEU A 69 -24.38 -19.12 -17.91
C LEU A 69 -25.63 -19.92 -17.55
N ILE A 70 -26.51 -20.13 -18.52
CA ILE A 70 -27.80 -20.82 -18.32
C ILE A 70 -27.87 -22.01 -19.28
N SER A 71 -28.11 -23.21 -18.74
CA SER A 71 -28.26 -24.44 -19.52
C SER A 71 -29.68 -24.62 -20.08
N CYS A 72 -30.22 -23.59 -20.72
CA CYS A 72 -31.54 -23.61 -21.35
C CYS A 72 -31.44 -23.19 -22.82
N HIS A 73 -32.35 -23.67 -23.65
CA HIS A 73 -32.50 -23.26 -25.05
C HIS A 73 -33.98 -22.94 -25.35
N LEU A 74 -34.23 -22.22 -26.43
CA LEU A 74 -35.58 -22.02 -26.96
C LEU A 74 -35.94 -23.19 -27.89
N ASP A 75 -37.10 -23.80 -27.66
CA ASP A 75 -37.67 -24.82 -28.55
C ASP A 75 -38.36 -24.17 -29.78
N GLU A 76 -38.86 -24.98 -30.72
CA GLU A 76 -39.57 -24.48 -31.93
C GLU A 76 -40.78 -23.59 -31.60
N ASN A 77 -41.41 -23.80 -30.44
CA ASN A 77 -42.51 -22.99 -29.92
C ASN A 77 -42.04 -21.73 -29.16
N CYS A 78 -40.75 -21.40 -29.21
CA CYS A 78 -40.15 -20.26 -28.52
C CYS A 78 -40.35 -20.27 -27.00
N THR A 79 -40.37 -21.47 -26.41
CA THR A 79 -40.43 -21.69 -24.96
C THR A 79 -39.08 -22.15 -24.44
N TRP A 80 -38.67 -21.64 -23.27
CA TRP A 80 -37.45 -22.05 -22.61
C TRP A 80 -37.53 -23.50 -22.11
N VAL A 81 -36.63 -24.35 -22.59
CA VAL A 81 -36.51 -25.75 -22.20
C VAL A 81 -35.09 -26.01 -21.71
N ALA A 82 -34.97 -26.80 -20.64
CA ALA A 82 -33.67 -27.21 -20.12
C ALA A 82 -32.90 -28.01 -21.18
N SER A 83 -31.63 -27.64 -21.38
CA SER A 83 -30.73 -28.40 -22.24
C SER A 83 -30.38 -29.72 -21.56
N LYS A 84 -30.56 -30.83 -22.29
CA LYS A 84 -30.16 -32.17 -21.85
C LYS A 84 -28.74 -32.54 -22.27
N ALA A 85 -28.06 -31.64 -22.99
CA ALA A 85 -26.75 -31.90 -23.54
C ALA A 85 -25.66 -31.66 -22.48
N GLU A 86 -24.89 -32.71 -22.17
CA GLU A 86 -23.64 -32.57 -21.42
C GLU A 86 -22.55 -32.06 -22.36
N SER A 87 -22.27 -30.76 -22.32
CA SER A 87 -21.19 -30.14 -23.09
C SER A 87 -20.18 -29.50 -22.15
N LYS A 88 -18.89 -29.78 -22.39
CA LYS A 88 -17.80 -29.12 -21.68
C LYS A 88 -17.52 -27.80 -22.37
N LEU A 89 -17.81 -26.70 -21.68
CA LEU A 89 -17.57 -25.34 -22.17
C LEU A 89 -16.20 -24.86 -21.68
N SER A 90 -15.42 -24.29 -22.60
CA SER A 90 -14.13 -23.66 -22.32
C SER A 90 -14.12 -22.33 -23.06
N TYR A 91 -14.24 -21.24 -22.30
CA TYR A 91 -14.29 -19.89 -22.83
C TYR A 91 -13.22 -19.04 -22.19
N ASP A 92 -12.64 -18.15 -22.99
CA ASP A 92 -11.81 -17.05 -22.55
C ASP A 92 -12.58 -15.76 -22.84
N LEU A 93 -12.90 -15.01 -21.79
CA LEU A 93 -13.78 -13.84 -21.87
C LEU A 93 -13.00 -12.61 -21.49
N TRP A 94 -12.82 -11.70 -22.45
CA TRP A 94 -12.17 -10.43 -22.24
C TRP A 94 -13.21 -9.32 -22.00
N LEU A 95 -13.27 -8.83 -20.76
CA LEU A 95 -14.19 -7.79 -20.31
C LEU A 95 -13.44 -6.45 -20.25
N THR A 96 -13.91 -5.45 -20.99
CA THR A 96 -13.26 -4.12 -21.05
C THR A 96 -14.27 -2.99 -20.83
N ASN A 97 -13.77 -1.89 -20.27
CA ASN A 97 -14.53 -0.65 -20.12
C ASN A 97 -14.35 0.24 -21.35
N GLY A 98 -15.40 0.32 -22.16
CA GLY A 98 -15.40 1.04 -23.43
C GLY A 98 -15.00 0.14 -24.61
N ASN A 99 -15.02 0.72 -25.81
CA ASN A 99 -14.75 -0.05 -27.02
C ASN A 99 -13.23 -0.03 -27.34
N PRO A 100 -12.57 -1.20 -27.39
CA PRO A 100 -11.12 -1.29 -27.58
C PRO A 100 -10.67 -0.91 -29.00
N THR A 101 -11.58 -0.80 -29.97
CA THR A 101 -11.27 -0.41 -31.36
C THR A 101 -11.13 1.11 -31.56
N PHE A 102 -11.59 1.93 -30.61
CA PHE A 102 -11.44 3.39 -30.71
C PHE A 102 -9.98 3.82 -30.54
N GLN A 103 -9.56 4.80 -31.36
CA GLN A 103 -8.18 5.31 -31.37
C GLN A 103 -7.83 6.15 -30.11
N ASP A 104 -8.79 6.92 -29.59
CA ASP A 104 -8.61 7.78 -28.40
C ASP A 104 -8.91 7.05 -27.09
N ARG A 105 -8.51 5.78 -26.98
CA ARG A 105 -8.74 4.97 -25.78
C ARG A 105 -7.74 5.32 -24.67
N ASP A 106 -8.24 5.48 -23.45
CA ASP A 106 -7.37 5.62 -22.26
C ASP A 106 -6.96 4.22 -21.75
N PRO A 107 -5.68 3.82 -21.90
CA PRO A 107 -5.22 2.50 -21.46
C PRO A 107 -5.35 2.31 -19.94
N PHE A 108 -5.38 3.39 -19.15
CA PHE A 108 -5.50 3.31 -17.70
C PHE A 108 -6.94 3.08 -17.21
N ARG A 109 -7.91 3.00 -18.13
CA ARG A 109 -9.32 2.77 -17.80
C ARG A 109 -9.89 1.54 -18.48
N LEU A 110 -9.37 1.16 -19.65
CA LEU A 110 -9.89 0.05 -20.46
C LEU A 110 -9.95 -1.27 -19.70
N GLN A 111 -8.88 -1.65 -19.01
CA GLN A 111 -8.75 -2.95 -18.34
C GLN A 111 -9.20 -2.91 -16.86
N PHE A 112 -9.31 -1.72 -16.27
CA PHE A 112 -9.61 -1.56 -14.85
C PHE A 112 -11.10 -1.38 -14.63
N SER A 113 -11.67 -2.18 -13.73
CA SER A 113 -13.02 -1.95 -13.21
C SER A 113 -13.16 -0.53 -12.63
N PHE A 114 -14.38 0.00 -12.61
CA PHE A 114 -14.63 1.39 -12.21
C PHE A 114 -14.05 1.74 -10.83
N ASP A 115 -14.15 0.81 -9.88
CA ASP A 115 -13.63 0.91 -8.52
C ASP A 115 -12.10 0.88 -8.45
N GLU A 116 -11.42 0.24 -9.40
CA GLU A 116 -9.96 0.17 -9.51
C GLU A 116 -9.34 1.28 -10.35
N GLN A 117 -10.13 2.05 -11.11
CA GLN A 117 -9.62 3.20 -11.87
C GLN A 117 -8.84 4.17 -10.95
N ASP A 118 -7.81 4.81 -11.51
CA ASP A 118 -6.87 5.70 -10.79
C ASP A 118 -5.94 5.01 -9.77
N ALA A 119 -6.10 3.70 -9.49
CA ALA A 119 -5.21 2.99 -8.59
C ALA A 119 -3.74 3.04 -9.08
N THR A 120 -3.51 2.94 -10.39
CA THR A 120 -2.20 3.09 -11.01
C THR A 120 -1.54 4.42 -10.63
N GLN A 121 -2.29 5.53 -10.71
CA GLN A 121 -1.80 6.85 -10.35
C GLN A 121 -1.46 6.91 -8.85
N MET A 122 -2.31 6.34 -7.98
CA MET A 122 -2.03 6.28 -6.54
C MET A 122 -0.75 5.51 -6.21
N TYR A 123 -0.49 4.38 -6.88
CA TYR A 123 0.73 3.60 -6.70
C TYR A 123 1.97 4.36 -7.19
N LEU A 124 1.90 5.01 -8.36
CA LEU A 124 2.99 5.82 -8.90
C LEU A 124 3.32 7.03 -8.01
N LEU A 125 2.30 7.75 -7.53
CA LEU A 125 2.49 8.85 -6.58
C LEU A 125 3.13 8.36 -5.27
N THR A 126 2.68 7.21 -4.78
CA THR A 126 3.25 6.58 -3.59
C THR A 126 4.72 6.19 -3.83
N LEU A 127 5.07 5.68 -5.01
CA LEU A 127 6.43 5.34 -5.40
C LEU A 127 7.33 6.58 -5.39
N VAL A 128 6.88 7.68 -5.99
CA VAL A 128 7.61 8.96 -5.98
C VAL A 128 7.82 9.45 -4.54
N ALA A 129 6.80 9.42 -3.70
CA ALA A 129 6.92 9.84 -2.31
C ALA A 129 7.95 8.99 -1.53
N TYR A 130 7.92 7.66 -1.67
CA TYR A 130 8.87 6.77 -0.99
C TYR A 130 10.30 6.88 -1.54
N THR A 131 10.48 7.10 -2.85
CA THR A 131 11.82 7.32 -3.43
C THR A 131 12.47 8.61 -2.91
N ILE A 132 11.70 9.70 -2.79
CA ILE A 132 12.14 10.93 -2.14
C ILE A 132 12.56 10.64 -0.69
N LEU A 133 11.73 9.91 0.06
CA LEU A 133 12.00 9.57 1.45
C LEU A 133 13.27 8.72 1.61
N CYS A 134 13.50 7.75 0.72
CA CYS A 134 14.74 6.98 0.66
C CYS A 134 15.96 7.87 0.37
N GLY A 135 15.82 8.86 -0.53
CA GLY A 135 16.85 9.88 -0.78
C GLY A 135 17.21 10.68 0.47
N LEU A 136 16.20 11.11 1.24
CA LEU A 136 16.39 11.81 2.52
C LEU A 136 17.13 10.92 3.53
N ILE A 137 16.72 9.66 3.70
CA ILE A 137 17.39 8.71 4.60
C ILE A 137 18.85 8.50 4.18
N TYR A 138 19.11 8.32 2.89
CA TYR A 138 20.46 8.16 2.37
C TYR A 138 21.35 9.38 2.70
N ARG A 139 20.85 10.59 2.49
CA ARG A 139 21.54 11.84 2.86
C ARG A 139 21.79 11.91 4.37
N GLY A 140 20.79 11.59 5.20
CA GLY A 140 20.93 11.53 6.66
C GLY A 140 22.02 10.56 7.11
N LYS A 141 22.10 9.38 6.49
CA LYS A 141 23.17 8.40 6.74
C LYS A 141 24.54 8.88 6.29
N ALA A 142 24.64 9.56 5.15
CA ALA A 142 25.90 10.10 4.64
C ALA A 142 26.50 11.13 5.60
N ILE A 143 25.66 12.00 6.18
CA ILE A 143 26.07 12.98 7.20
C ILE A 143 26.58 12.28 8.46
N GLN A 144 25.91 11.20 8.90
CA GLN A 144 26.27 10.46 10.12
C GLN A 144 27.44 9.48 9.97
N LYS A 145 27.82 9.07 8.75
CA LYS A 145 28.98 8.19 8.52
C LYS A 145 30.28 8.75 9.10
N LYS A 146 30.37 10.07 9.31
CA LYS A 146 31.50 10.73 9.97
C LYS A 146 31.61 10.41 11.48
N HIS A 147 30.55 9.94 12.12
CA HIS A 147 30.45 9.80 13.59
C HIS A 147 29.77 8.51 14.11
N TYR A 148 29.66 7.43 13.29
CA TYR A 148 28.94 6.16 13.56
C TYR A 148 27.43 6.20 13.27
N SER A 149 26.95 5.28 12.41
CA SER A 149 25.53 5.19 12.04
C SER A 149 24.76 4.35 13.06
N PRO A 150 23.75 4.90 13.76
CA PRO A 150 23.02 4.15 14.77
C PRO A 150 22.17 3.04 14.13
N SER A 151 22.11 1.87 14.78
CA SER A 151 21.40 0.68 14.27
C SER A 151 19.92 0.93 13.96
N ARG A 152 19.26 1.86 14.69
CA ARG A 152 17.87 2.27 14.44
C ARG A 152 17.65 2.92 13.07
N LEU A 153 18.61 3.73 12.61
CA LEU A 153 18.55 4.36 11.29
C LEU A 153 18.79 3.33 10.18
N ASN A 154 19.63 2.32 10.43
CA ASN A 154 19.82 1.21 9.52
C ASN A 154 18.53 0.38 9.36
N LEU A 155 17.84 0.06 10.46
CA LEU A 155 16.57 -0.65 10.42
C LEU A 155 15.49 0.17 9.71
N LEU A 156 15.37 1.47 10.01
CA LEU A 156 14.44 2.37 9.31
C LEU A 156 14.73 2.45 7.81
N ALA A 157 15.99 2.52 7.40
CA ALA A 157 16.38 2.50 6.00
C ALA A 157 15.96 1.19 5.31
N TYR A 158 16.17 0.05 5.97
CA TYR A 158 15.76 -1.25 5.44
C TYR A 158 14.23 -1.34 5.27
N ILE A 159 13.45 -0.85 6.24
CA ILE A 159 11.99 -0.75 6.14
C ILE A 159 11.59 0.10 4.92
N ALA A 160 12.18 1.28 4.76
CA ALA A 160 11.87 2.18 3.65
C ALA A 160 12.24 1.56 2.29
N TYR A 161 13.38 0.87 2.18
CA TYR A 161 13.78 0.18 0.95
C TYR A 161 12.84 -0.97 0.59
N LEU A 162 12.49 -1.83 1.55
CA LEU A 162 11.51 -2.91 1.32
C LEU A 162 10.16 -2.36 0.87
N LYS A 163 9.70 -1.26 1.50
CA LYS A 163 8.46 -0.58 1.13
C LYS A 163 8.51 -0.03 -0.29
N THR A 164 9.61 0.63 -0.65
CA THR A 164 9.80 1.20 -1.99
C THR A 164 9.87 0.10 -3.04
N ALA A 165 10.62 -0.97 -2.79
CA ALA A 165 10.71 -2.12 -3.68
C ALA A 165 9.36 -2.80 -3.88
N GLY A 166 8.60 -3.01 -2.80
CA GLY A 166 7.27 -3.60 -2.88
C GLY A 166 6.26 -2.72 -3.64
N VAL A 167 6.30 -1.40 -3.45
CA VAL A 167 5.46 -0.45 -4.20
C VAL A 167 5.90 -0.38 -5.68
N ALA A 168 7.19 -0.46 -5.98
CA ALA A 168 7.69 -0.47 -7.35
C ALA A 168 7.20 -1.70 -8.13
N LEU A 169 7.28 -2.89 -7.51
CA LEU A 169 6.75 -4.12 -8.11
C LEU A 169 5.24 -4.08 -8.33
N GLN A 170 4.49 -3.52 -7.36
CA GLN A 170 3.04 -3.34 -7.53
C GLN A 170 2.72 -2.33 -8.63
N SER A 171 3.49 -1.24 -8.75
CA SER A 171 3.33 -0.26 -9.83
C SER A 171 3.61 -0.89 -11.19
N LEU A 172 4.65 -1.73 -11.30
CA LEU A 172 4.94 -2.49 -12.51
C LEU A 172 3.77 -3.41 -12.88
N ASN A 173 3.22 -4.15 -11.91
CA ASN A 173 2.04 -4.99 -12.15
C ASN A 173 0.87 -4.18 -12.71
N MET A 174 0.55 -3.02 -12.13
CA MET A 174 -0.56 -2.18 -12.60
C MET A 174 -0.30 -1.59 -13.99
N LEU A 175 0.95 -1.22 -14.31
CA LEU A 175 1.30 -0.74 -15.64
C LEU A 175 1.17 -1.82 -16.72
N VAL A 176 1.59 -3.05 -16.41
CA VAL A 176 1.44 -4.18 -17.33
C VAL A 176 -0.04 -4.54 -17.48
N PHE A 177 -0.79 -4.62 -16.37
CA PHE A 177 -2.24 -4.85 -16.38
C PHE A 177 -3.00 -3.82 -17.21
N ALA A 178 -2.58 -2.54 -17.19
CA ALA A 178 -3.17 -1.51 -18.04
C ALA A 178 -3.02 -1.80 -19.55
N SER A 179 -1.98 -2.56 -19.92
CA SER A 179 -1.69 -2.88 -21.31
C SER A 179 -2.30 -4.21 -21.78
N ASP A 180 -2.26 -5.25 -20.95
CA ASP A 180 -2.66 -6.62 -21.33
C ASP A 180 -3.95 -7.11 -20.64
N GLY A 181 -4.36 -6.51 -19.53
CA GLY A 181 -5.49 -6.97 -18.71
C GLY A 181 -5.19 -8.17 -17.81
N GLU A 182 -3.94 -8.67 -17.79
CA GLU A 182 -3.53 -9.82 -16.97
C GLU A 182 -2.56 -9.39 -15.84
N GLY A 183 -1.63 -8.48 -16.14
CA GLY A 183 -0.59 -8.06 -15.22
C GLY A 183 0.49 -9.11 -14.97
N VAL A 184 1.38 -8.86 -14.00
CA VAL A 184 2.49 -9.75 -13.66
C VAL A 184 2.27 -10.33 -12.27
N PHE A 185 1.73 -11.55 -12.23
CA PHE A 185 1.41 -12.25 -10.98
C PHE A 185 2.58 -12.28 -9.97
N LEU A 186 3.79 -12.60 -10.42
CA LEU A 186 4.98 -12.64 -9.54
C LEU A 186 5.32 -11.26 -8.97
N ALA A 187 5.22 -10.20 -9.78
CA ALA A 187 5.50 -8.84 -9.32
C ALA A 187 4.49 -8.42 -8.25
N ARG A 188 3.20 -8.74 -8.47
CA ARG A 188 2.14 -8.51 -7.48
C ARG A 188 2.37 -9.25 -6.17
N LEU A 189 2.63 -10.56 -6.25
CA LEU A 189 2.83 -11.40 -5.06
C LEU A 189 4.05 -10.93 -4.24
N ILE A 190 5.21 -10.80 -4.89
CA ILE A 190 6.43 -10.35 -4.23
C ILE A 190 6.25 -8.91 -3.71
N GLY A 191 5.57 -8.06 -4.47
CA GLY A 191 5.26 -6.68 -4.10
C GLY A 191 4.51 -6.57 -2.77
N GLU A 192 3.42 -7.33 -2.62
CA GLU A 192 2.62 -7.30 -1.38
C GLU A 192 3.35 -7.99 -0.22
N VAL A 193 4.12 -9.06 -0.46
CA VAL A 193 4.96 -9.69 0.57
C VAL A 193 6.01 -8.71 1.11
N LEU A 194 6.76 -8.01 0.24
CA LEU A 194 7.74 -7.01 0.67
C LEU A 194 7.09 -5.88 1.46
N ARG A 195 5.90 -5.42 1.04
CA ARG A 195 5.13 -4.41 1.77
C ARG A 195 4.67 -4.92 3.13
N MET A 196 4.25 -6.17 3.23
CA MET A 196 3.82 -6.78 4.49
C MET A 196 4.99 -6.90 5.47
N VAL A 197 6.11 -7.48 5.03
CA VAL A 197 7.35 -7.59 5.82
C VAL A 197 7.81 -6.20 6.29
N GLY A 198 7.72 -5.19 5.42
CA GLY A 198 8.02 -3.81 5.80
C GLY A 198 7.14 -3.26 6.93
N ILE A 199 5.85 -3.61 7.02
CA ILE A 199 4.99 -3.24 8.16
C ILE A 199 5.40 -3.98 9.41
N ASP A 200 5.69 -5.28 9.33
CA ASP A 200 6.03 -6.08 10.51
C ASP A 200 7.36 -5.64 11.13
N LEU A 201 8.32 -5.26 10.29
CA LEU A 201 9.57 -4.63 10.73
C LEU A 201 9.36 -3.22 11.29
N LEU A 202 8.40 -2.45 10.77
CA LEU A 202 8.02 -1.17 11.37
C LEU A 202 7.42 -1.37 12.77
N CYS A 203 6.54 -2.36 12.95
CA CYS A 203 6.04 -2.75 14.26
C CYS A 203 7.19 -3.15 15.20
N LEU A 204 8.15 -3.94 14.72
CA LEU A 204 9.34 -4.30 15.50
C LEU A 204 10.13 -3.07 15.94
N LEU A 205 10.42 -2.16 15.01
CA LEU A 205 11.12 -0.91 15.31
C LEU A 205 10.38 -0.10 16.39
N LEU A 206 9.07 0.06 16.28
CA LEU A 206 8.27 0.78 17.27
C LEU A 206 8.28 0.09 18.64
N LEU A 207 8.17 -1.23 18.70
CA LEU A 207 8.27 -1.99 19.95
C LEU A 207 9.67 -1.86 20.58
N LEU A 208 10.73 -1.92 19.77
CA LEU A 208 12.11 -1.71 20.25
C LEU A 208 12.30 -0.29 20.81
N LEU A 209 11.74 0.73 20.16
CA LEU A 209 11.77 2.11 20.64
C LEU A 209 10.98 2.25 21.95
N ALA A 210 9.79 1.65 22.04
CA ALA A 210 8.95 1.65 23.25
C ALA A 210 9.62 0.94 24.43
N ARG A 211 10.46 -0.06 24.17
CA ARG A 211 11.25 -0.75 25.20
C ARG A 211 12.47 0.06 25.65
N GLY A 212 12.86 1.09 24.90
CA GLY A 212 14.01 1.93 25.25
C GLY A 212 15.30 1.59 24.50
N TRP A 213 15.26 0.78 23.43
CA TRP A 213 16.45 0.39 22.65
C TRP A 213 17.26 1.60 22.11
N ALA A 214 16.61 2.73 21.86
CA ALA A 214 17.27 3.96 21.42
C ALA A 214 17.64 4.92 22.56
N PHE A 215 17.15 4.66 23.77
CA PHE A 215 17.17 5.59 24.91
C PHE A 215 18.05 5.10 26.08
N ASN A 216 18.22 3.79 26.24
CA ASN A 216 18.88 3.20 27.40
C ASN A 216 19.80 2.04 26.98
N ASN A 217 21.11 2.18 27.19
CA ASN A 217 22.11 1.16 26.84
C ASN A 217 22.11 -0.07 27.78
N GLY A 218 21.23 -0.09 28.81
CA GLY A 218 21.29 -1.09 29.89
C GLY A 218 20.25 -2.21 29.83
N GLU A 219 19.23 -2.13 28.97
CA GLU A 219 18.22 -3.20 28.90
C GLU A 219 18.55 -4.24 27.84
N THR A 220 18.94 -5.41 28.31
CA THR A 220 19.02 -6.61 27.49
C THR A 220 17.64 -6.93 26.94
N ILE A 221 17.44 -6.69 25.65
CA ILE A 221 16.26 -7.18 24.92
C ILE A 221 16.31 -8.71 24.98
N THR A 222 15.32 -9.31 25.62
CA THR A 222 15.29 -10.76 25.82
C THR A 222 15.07 -11.45 24.48
N LYS A 223 15.66 -12.63 24.29
CA LYS A 223 15.40 -13.46 23.11
C LYS A 223 13.90 -13.74 22.94
N CYS A 224 13.19 -13.92 24.07
CA CYS A 224 11.74 -14.11 24.10
C CYS A 224 10.97 -12.97 23.40
N PHE A 225 11.42 -11.71 23.52
CA PHE A 225 10.79 -10.59 22.84
C PHE A 225 10.81 -10.77 21.32
N PHE A 226 11.96 -11.11 20.75
CA PHE A 226 12.09 -11.35 19.31
C PHE A 226 11.33 -12.61 18.88
N PHE A 227 11.35 -13.68 19.67
CA PHE A 227 10.59 -14.89 19.38
C PHE A 227 9.08 -14.64 19.38
N SER A 228 8.55 -13.88 20.34
CA SER A 228 7.13 -13.52 20.40
C SER A 228 6.71 -12.65 19.21
N TRP A 229 7.52 -11.65 18.84
CA TRP A 229 7.27 -10.84 17.63
C TRP A 229 7.31 -11.70 16.36
N MET A 230 8.30 -12.57 16.23
CA MET A 230 8.47 -13.45 15.07
C MET A 230 7.31 -14.44 14.96
N PHE A 231 6.85 -15.01 16.08
CA PHE A 231 5.70 -15.90 16.12
C PHE A 231 4.42 -15.20 15.67
N LEU A 232 4.11 -14.01 16.19
CA LEU A 232 2.95 -13.23 15.76
C LEU A 232 3.03 -12.83 14.27
N SER A 233 4.22 -12.44 13.81
CA SER A 233 4.46 -12.11 12.40
C SER A 233 4.32 -13.32 11.48
N ALA A 234 4.77 -14.50 11.93
CA ALA A 234 4.62 -15.75 11.20
C ALA A 234 3.15 -16.17 11.08
N ILE A 235 2.36 -16.10 12.17
CA ILE A 235 0.92 -16.36 12.11
C ILE A 235 0.25 -15.39 11.13
N LYS A 236 0.58 -14.10 11.20
CA LYS A 236 0.05 -13.09 10.28
C LYS A 236 0.39 -13.43 8.83
N PHE A 237 1.61 -13.87 8.54
CA PHE A 237 2.03 -14.30 7.22
C PHE A 237 1.27 -15.55 6.72
N VAL A 238 1.03 -16.53 7.59
CA VAL A 238 0.20 -17.70 7.25
C VAL A 238 -1.23 -17.26 6.91
N LEU A 239 -1.84 -16.36 7.69
CA LEU A 239 -3.17 -15.80 7.39
C LEU A 239 -3.20 -15.05 6.06
N PHE A 240 -2.13 -14.33 5.73
CA PHE A 240 -1.97 -13.68 4.42
C PHE A 240 -1.94 -14.73 3.29
N CYS A 241 -1.14 -15.78 3.42
CA CYS A 241 -1.11 -16.87 2.42
C CYS A 241 -2.48 -17.56 2.28
N CYS A 242 -3.19 -17.81 3.39
CA CYS A 242 -4.54 -18.35 3.34
C CYS A 242 -5.52 -17.42 2.63
N ASN A 243 -5.45 -16.12 2.88
CA ASN A 243 -6.27 -15.13 2.18
C ASN A 243 -5.99 -15.13 0.67
N PHE A 244 -4.70 -15.12 0.32
CA PHE A 244 -4.24 -15.07 -1.06
C PHE A 244 -4.62 -16.33 -1.87
N ILE A 245 -4.59 -17.51 -1.25
CA ILE A 245 -4.91 -18.78 -1.95
C ILE A 245 -6.42 -19.05 -1.99
N PHE A 246 -7.12 -18.92 -0.86
CA PHE A 246 -8.50 -19.44 -0.75
C PHE A 246 -9.59 -18.43 -1.06
N VAL A 247 -9.31 -17.13 -0.91
CA VAL A 247 -10.35 -16.10 -0.97
C VAL A 247 -10.20 -15.24 -2.23
N TYR A 248 -8.98 -15.10 -2.76
CA TYR A 248 -8.69 -14.28 -3.92
C TYR A 248 -9.27 -14.82 -5.25
N ASP A 249 -9.57 -16.12 -5.33
CA ASP A 249 -9.82 -16.81 -6.62
C ASP A 249 -11.30 -16.87 -7.04
N ILE A 250 -12.24 -16.20 -6.36
CA ILE A 250 -13.68 -16.37 -6.67
C ILE A 250 -14.35 -15.09 -7.19
N VAL A 251 -14.10 -13.91 -6.64
CA VAL A 251 -14.62 -12.64 -7.18
C VAL A 251 -13.72 -11.53 -6.63
N HIS A 252 -13.22 -10.66 -7.50
CA HIS A 252 -12.46 -9.45 -7.17
C HIS A 252 -13.25 -8.53 -6.22
N ASP A 253 -13.27 -8.81 -4.91
CA ASP A 253 -13.64 -7.83 -3.87
C ASP A 253 -13.28 -8.27 -2.44
N VAL A 254 -12.07 -8.79 -2.23
CA VAL A 254 -11.66 -9.25 -0.90
C VAL A 254 -10.88 -8.15 -0.21
N ASP A 255 -11.63 -7.15 0.25
CA ASP A 255 -11.15 -6.31 1.32
C ASP A 255 -10.76 -7.17 2.53
N ILE A 256 -9.67 -6.77 3.19
CA ILE A 256 -9.21 -7.30 4.49
C ILE A 256 -10.36 -7.34 5.53
N PHE A 257 -11.41 -6.55 5.30
CA PHE A 257 -12.56 -6.36 6.16
C PHE A 257 -13.74 -7.30 5.90
N ILE A 258 -13.67 -8.21 4.91
CA ILE A 258 -14.77 -9.15 4.62
C ILE A 258 -14.35 -10.58 4.98
N SER A 259 -13.09 -10.93 4.76
CA SER A 259 -12.63 -12.31 4.91
C SER A 259 -12.18 -12.65 6.35
N TRP A 260 -12.42 -13.90 6.76
CA TRP A 260 -11.97 -14.40 8.08
C TRP A 260 -10.44 -14.30 8.30
N PRO A 261 -9.54 -14.54 7.31
CA PRO A 261 -8.11 -14.36 7.53
C PRO A 261 -7.74 -12.88 7.67
N GLY A 262 -8.48 -11.99 6.98
CA GLY A 262 -8.37 -10.55 7.11
C GLY A 262 -8.63 -10.05 8.54
N TYR A 263 -9.71 -10.52 9.16
CA TYR A 263 -9.99 -10.26 10.58
C TYR A 263 -8.89 -10.79 11.51
N GLY A 264 -8.31 -11.95 11.21
CA GLY A 264 -7.17 -12.48 11.97
C GLY A 264 -5.94 -11.56 11.90
N MET A 265 -5.61 -11.06 10.71
CA MET A 265 -4.52 -10.07 10.55
C MET A 265 -4.79 -8.77 11.32
N LEU A 266 -6.05 -8.34 11.38
CA LEU A 266 -6.48 -7.18 12.16
C LEU A 266 -6.34 -7.40 13.66
N ALA A 267 -6.75 -8.57 14.16
CA ALA A 267 -6.61 -8.95 15.57
C ALA A 267 -5.14 -8.96 16.01
N ILE A 268 -4.23 -9.51 15.19
CA ILE A 268 -2.79 -9.47 15.47
C ILE A 268 -2.28 -8.03 15.55
N ARG A 269 -2.77 -7.12 14.69
CA ARG A 269 -2.42 -5.70 14.76
C ARG A 269 -2.88 -5.05 16.07
N ILE A 270 -4.04 -5.41 16.58
CA ILE A 270 -4.52 -4.96 17.90
C ILE A 270 -3.64 -5.51 19.02
N ILE A 271 -3.21 -6.77 18.94
CA ILE A 271 -2.27 -7.37 19.90
C ILE A 271 -0.94 -6.60 19.91
N PHE A 272 -0.39 -6.25 18.74
CA PHE A 272 0.81 -5.40 18.66
C PHE A 272 0.57 -4.00 19.25
N ALA A 273 -0.60 -3.41 19.05
CA ALA A 273 -0.96 -2.11 19.61
C ALA A 273 -0.98 -2.15 21.14
N LEU A 274 -1.61 -3.18 21.73
CA LEU A 274 -1.67 -3.38 23.18
C LEU A 274 -0.27 -3.62 23.75
N TRP A 275 0.54 -4.44 23.08
CA TRP A 275 1.93 -4.68 23.49
C TRP A 275 2.73 -3.38 23.48
N PHE A 276 2.66 -2.60 22.39
CA PHE A 276 3.31 -1.30 22.28
C PHE A 276 2.87 -0.33 23.41
N LEU A 277 1.57 -0.27 23.70
CA LEU A 277 1.02 0.56 24.76
C LEU A 277 1.54 0.18 26.16
N LEU A 278 1.68 -1.12 26.43
CA LEU A 278 2.20 -1.60 27.71
C LEU A 278 3.68 -1.25 27.87
N GLU A 279 4.51 -1.49 26.84
CA GLU A 279 5.94 -1.18 26.87
C GLU A 279 6.19 0.32 27.01
N ILE A 280 5.49 1.16 26.24
CA ILE A 280 5.70 2.61 26.29
C ILE A 280 5.21 3.23 27.61
N ARG A 281 4.10 2.72 28.17
CA ARG A 281 3.63 3.13 29.50
C ARG A 281 4.64 2.77 30.58
N TRP A 282 5.27 1.60 30.47
CA TRP A 282 6.31 1.18 31.41
C TRP A 282 7.57 2.05 31.28
N LEU A 283 8.00 2.35 30.05
CA LEU A 283 9.12 3.25 29.78
C LEU A 283 8.89 4.66 30.37
N ILE A 284 7.72 5.25 30.13
CA ILE A 284 7.35 6.57 30.66
C ILE A 284 7.41 6.60 32.20
N LYS A 285 6.92 5.56 32.88
CA LYS A 285 6.93 5.48 34.35
C LYS A 285 8.34 5.36 34.94
N ARG A 286 9.27 4.78 34.18
CA ARG A 286 10.64 4.57 34.63
C ARG A 286 11.53 5.79 34.38
N GLU A 287 11.21 6.57 33.36
CA GLU A 287 11.97 7.76 32.99
C GLU A 287 11.91 8.81 34.11
N ARG A 288 13.07 9.26 34.59
CA ARG A 288 13.16 10.23 35.70
C ARG A 288 13.05 11.68 35.22
N CYS A 289 13.41 11.94 33.96
CA CYS A 289 13.37 13.28 33.37
C CYS A 289 11.97 13.58 32.83
N HIS A 290 11.32 14.60 33.40
CA HIS A 290 9.96 15.00 33.02
C HIS A 290 9.86 15.37 31.52
N GLU A 291 10.84 16.07 30.96
CA GLU A 291 10.84 16.44 29.53
C GLU A 291 10.88 15.21 28.61
N LYS A 292 11.73 14.22 28.92
CA LYS A 292 11.83 12.97 28.15
C LYS A 292 10.53 12.18 28.22
N ALA A 293 9.92 12.10 29.41
CA ALA A 293 8.65 11.41 29.62
C ALA A 293 7.50 12.05 28.82
N VAL A 294 7.42 13.39 28.79
CA VAL A 294 6.42 14.12 27.99
C VAL A 294 6.63 13.87 26.50
N PHE A 295 7.86 13.92 26.01
CA PHE A 295 8.17 13.59 24.61
C PHE A 295 7.75 12.15 24.25
N LEU A 296 8.08 11.17 25.10
CA LEU A 296 7.70 9.77 24.92
C LEU A 296 6.17 9.58 24.91
N ALA A 297 5.44 10.33 25.74
CA ALA A 297 3.98 10.29 25.75
C ALA A 297 3.38 10.79 24.42
N HIS A 298 3.89 11.89 23.87
CA HIS A 298 3.45 12.41 22.57
C HIS A 298 3.81 11.45 21.41
N PHE A 299 5.04 10.93 21.42
CA PHE A 299 5.48 9.91 20.48
C PHE A 299 4.58 8.68 20.52
N GLY A 300 4.30 8.18 21.73
CA GLY A 300 3.42 7.04 21.96
C GLY A 300 2.01 7.27 21.48
N ALA A 301 1.41 8.42 21.79
CA ALA A 301 0.08 8.78 21.34
C ALA A 301 0.00 8.80 19.79
N GLY A 302 0.96 9.43 19.12
CA GLY A 302 1.00 9.49 17.66
C GLY A 302 1.09 8.11 16.99
N PHE A 303 1.99 7.25 17.45
CA PHE A 303 2.13 5.91 16.88
C PHE A 303 1.02 4.93 17.32
N LEU A 304 0.36 5.18 18.45
CA LEU A 304 -0.84 4.43 18.84
C LEU A 304 -1.99 4.67 17.85
N VAL A 305 -2.18 5.93 17.41
CA VAL A 305 -3.13 6.25 16.33
C VAL A 305 -2.77 5.48 15.06
N TRP A 306 -1.47 5.38 14.71
CA TRP A 306 -1.03 4.57 13.57
C TRP A 306 -1.29 3.05 13.75
N PHE A 307 -1.28 2.52 14.96
CA PHE A 307 -1.66 1.12 15.18
C PHE A 307 -3.17 0.91 14.95
N VAL A 308 -4.00 1.81 15.46
CA VAL A 308 -5.46 1.67 15.55
C VAL A 308 -6.20 2.18 14.30
N TYR A 309 -5.57 2.99 13.43
CA TYR A 309 -6.27 3.51 12.23
C TYR A 309 -6.83 2.40 11.34
N LEU A 310 -6.12 1.28 11.17
CA LEU A 310 -6.55 0.24 10.25
C LEU A 310 -7.84 -0.46 10.74
N PRO A 311 -7.96 -0.86 12.02
CA PRO A 311 -9.25 -1.25 12.60
C PRO A 311 -10.33 -0.17 12.47
N GLY A 312 -10.00 1.10 12.73
CA GLY A 312 -10.95 2.21 12.61
C GLY A 312 -11.49 2.36 11.18
N VAL A 313 -10.62 2.29 10.17
CA VAL A 313 -10.99 2.33 8.75
C VAL A 313 -11.88 1.15 8.39
N GLY A 314 -11.66 -0.04 8.96
CA GLY A 314 -12.55 -1.19 8.73
C GLY A 314 -14.00 -0.95 9.17
N VAL A 315 -14.19 -0.28 10.31
CA VAL A 315 -15.54 0.10 10.78
C VAL A 315 -16.16 1.15 9.86
N VAL A 316 -15.39 2.17 9.48
CA VAL A 316 -15.86 3.25 8.60
C VAL A 316 -16.16 2.72 7.19
N ALA A 317 -15.37 1.77 6.69
CA ALA A 317 -15.53 1.18 5.36
C ALA A 317 -16.88 0.46 5.17
N HIS A 318 -17.53 0.01 6.26
CA HIS A 318 -18.88 -0.57 6.18
C HIS A 318 -19.94 0.46 5.75
N PHE A 319 -19.70 1.75 5.98
CA PHE A 319 -20.60 2.83 5.58
C PHE A 319 -20.28 3.43 4.21
N ILE A 320 -19.17 3.02 3.58
CA ILE A 320 -18.73 3.53 2.29
C ILE A 320 -19.30 2.65 1.18
N SER A 321 -19.86 3.26 0.15
CA SER A 321 -20.31 2.55 -1.06
C SER A 321 -19.16 1.78 -1.71
N VAL A 322 -19.44 0.60 -2.24
CA VAL A 322 -18.43 -0.31 -2.81
C VAL A 322 -17.55 0.37 -3.88
N LEU A 323 -18.16 1.22 -4.72
CA LEU A 323 -17.48 2.00 -5.79
C LEU A 323 -16.27 2.82 -5.32
N TRP A 324 -16.32 3.35 -4.08
CA TRP A 324 -15.29 4.24 -3.53
C TRP A 324 -14.42 3.56 -2.48
N ARG A 325 -14.88 2.42 -1.98
CA ARG A 325 -14.31 1.75 -0.81
C ARG A 325 -12.87 1.35 -1.05
N PHE A 326 -12.57 0.72 -2.19
CA PHE A 326 -11.22 0.34 -2.58
C PHE A 326 -10.25 1.54 -2.60
N LYS A 327 -10.61 2.60 -3.34
CA LYS A 327 -9.78 3.81 -3.48
C LYS A 327 -9.52 4.50 -2.15
N ILE A 328 -10.55 4.64 -1.30
CA ILE A 328 -10.42 5.28 0.01
C ILE A 328 -9.53 4.46 0.94
N ILE A 329 -9.72 3.13 0.99
CA ILE A 329 -8.90 2.25 1.83
C ILE A 329 -7.44 2.28 1.36
N LEU A 330 -7.20 2.20 0.04
CA LEU A 330 -5.86 2.28 -0.54
C LEU A 330 -5.19 3.62 -0.21
N GLY A 331 -5.90 4.73 -0.40
CA GLY A 331 -5.43 6.08 -0.10
C GLY A 331 -5.08 6.28 1.39
N ILE A 332 -5.97 5.89 2.31
CA ILE A 332 -5.70 6.02 3.75
C ILE A 332 -4.54 5.12 4.17
N ARG A 333 -4.51 3.86 3.69
CA ARG A 333 -3.43 2.91 4.01
C ARG A 333 -2.07 3.41 3.52
N THR A 334 -1.99 3.96 2.31
CA THR A 334 -0.74 4.49 1.76
C THR A 334 -0.30 5.74 2.52
N LEU A 335 -1.20 6.70 2.73
CA LEU A 335 -0.92 7.95 3.45
C LEU A 335 -0.47 7.70 4.89
N ALA A 336 -1.21 6.90 5.67
CA ALA A 336 -0.89 6.64 7.07
C ALA A 336 0.45 5.93 7.24
N ASN A 337 0.78 4.97 6.35
CA ASN A 337 2.07 4.28 6.39
C ASN A 337 3.22 5.18 5.95
N PHE A 338 3.00 6.04 4.96
CA PHE A 338 4.00 7.04 4.56
C PHE A 338 4.26 8.03 5.70
N ALA A 339 3.20 8.58 6.30
CA ALA A 339 3.30 9.53 7.41
C ALA A 339 4.04 8.96 8.62
N ALA A 340 3.80 7.69 8.99
CA ALA A 340 4.52 7.04 10.08
C ALA A 340 6.02 6.91 9.81
N ILE A 341 6.41 6.48 8.60
CA ILE A 341 7.83 6.34 8.25
C ILE A 341 8.47 7.72 8.13
N ALA A 342 7.80 8.69 7.48
CA ALA A 342 8.28 10.07 7.36
C ALA A 342 8.50 10.73 8.74
N SER A 343 7.59 10.49 9.68
CA SER A 343 7.71 10.96 11.07
C SER A 343 8.96 10.39 11.74
N LEU A 344 9.25 9.09 11.56
CA LEU A 344 10.48 8.48 12.09
C LEU A 344 11.75 9.01 11.39
N VAL A 345 11.69 9.30 10.09
CA VAL A 345 12.82 9.89 9.36
C VAL A 345 13.13 11.29 9.89
N HIS A 346 12.10 12.12 10.09
CA HIS A 346 12.24 13.44 10.71
C HIS A 346 12.80 13.33 12.14
N LEU A 347 12.30 12.37 12.92
CA LEU A 347 12.72 12.16 14.31
C LEU A 347 14.19 11.71 14.43
N PHE A 348 14.66 10.90 13.48
CA PHE A 348 16.05 10.42 13.45
C PHE A 348 16.98 11.29 12.62
N TRP A 349 16.52 12.44 12.12
CA TRP A 349 17.33 13.35 11.34
C TRP A 349 18.53 13.88 12.15
N PRO A 350 19.75 13.91 11.59
CA PRO A 350 20.97 14.28 12.33
C PRO A 350 20.94 15.67 12.97
N TYR A 351 20.23 16.62 12.36
CA TYR A 351 20.08 18.00 12.84
C TYR A 351 18.79 18.22 13.64
N SER A 352 18.03 17.17 13.91
CA SER A 352 16.78 17.29 14.65
C SER A 352 17.04 17.70 16.10
N GLN A 353 16.24 18.63 16.62
CA GLN A 353 16.25 19.01 18.04
C GLN A 353 15.99 17.82 18.97
N TYR A 354 15.36 16.75 18.45
CA TYR A 354 15.09 15.54 19.21
C TYR A 354 16.32 14.64 19.38
N LYS A 355 17.46 14.92 18.72
CA LYS A 355 18.71 14.15 18.89
C LYS A 355 19.13 14.05 20.36
N LYS A 356 18.90 15.10 21.15
CA LYS A 356 19.20 15.12 22.60
C LYS A 356 18.46 14.03 23.40
N TYR A 357 17.31 13.60 22.91
CA TYR A 357 16.54 12.52 23.54
C TYR A 357 17.05 11.12 23.17
N PHE A 358 17.74 10.98 22.04
CA PHE A 358 18.25 9.71 21.53
C PHE A 358 19.77 9.53 21.65
N GLY A 359 20.44 10.52 22.25
CA GLY A 359 21.87 10.51 22.54
C GLY A 359 22.13 9.68 23.78
N VAL A 360 23.17 8.85 23.70
CA VAL A 360 23.76 8.17 24.87
C VAL A 360 24.23 9.28 25.82
N ASP A 361 23.77 9.27 27.07
CA ASP A 361 24.37 10.04 28.14
C ASP A 361 25.84 9.62 28.26
N PHE A 362 26.76 10.31 27.58
CA PHE A 362 28.18 10.31 27.92
C PHE A 362 28.45 11.04 29.25
N GLY A 363 27.41 11.49 29.96
CA GLY A 363 27.50 12.33 31.15
C GLY A 363 27.64 11.62 32.49
N HIS A 364 27.69 10.28 32.56
CA HIS A 364 27.76 9.59 33.86
C HIS A 364 28.99 8.68 34.09
N ILE A 365 29.93 8.59 33.15
CA ILE A 365 31.25 7.97 33.39
C ILE A 365 32.35 9.05 33.28
N ARG A 366 32.22 10.15 34.04
CA ARG A 366 33.37 11.01 34.40
C ARG A 366 33.09 12.02 35.52
N THR A 367 32.25 11.70 36.51
CA THR A 367 32.38 12.36 37.83
C THR A 367 33.51 11.70 38.59
N GLY A 368 34.72 11.98 38.10
CA GLY A 368 35.96 11.37 38.54
C GLY A 368 37.16 12.17 38.05
N ARG A 369 37.15 13.48 38.37
CA ARG A 369 38.31 14.39 38.38
C ARG A 369 38.87 14.77 36.99
N THR A 370 39.09 16.08 36.83
CA THR A 370 39.87 16.78 35.77
C THR A 370 39.34 16.71 34.33
N ASP A 371 38.60 17.73 33.89
CA ASP A 371 39.13 18.81 33.02
C ASP A 371 38.00 19.78 32.62
N SER A 372 38.04 21.00 33.16
CA SER A 372 37.14 22.13 32.84
C SER A 372 37.36 22.70 31.44
N ASN A 373 38.46 22.35 30.79
CA ASN A 373 38.92 23.03 29.58
C ASN A 373 38.29 22.44 28.30
N GLU A 374 37.89 21.17 28.30
CA GLU A 374 37.25 20.54 27.12
C GLU A 374 35.80 21.00 26.91
N LEU A 375 35.11 21.43 27.98
CA LEU A 375 33.75 21.95 27.90
C LEU A 375 33.74 23.39 27.38
N GLU A 376 34.71 24.21 27.80
CA GLU A 376 34.91 25.57 27.28
C GLU A 376 35.29 25.55 25.78
N ASP A 377 36.16 24.63 25.35
CA ASP A 377 36.53 24.52 23.92
C ASP A 377 35.34 24.09 23.04
N PHE A 378 34.44 23.25 23.57
CA PHE A 378 33.23 22.84 22.85
C PHE A 378 32.18 23.95 22.77
N GLU A 379 32.03 24.75 23.84
CA GLU A 379 31.18 25.94 23.84
C GLU A 379 31.71 27.00 22.86
N LYS A 380 33.04 27.19 22.82
CA LYS A 380 33.70 28.13 21.91
C LYS A 380 33.53 27.76 20.44
N LEU A 381 33.57 26.47 20.10
CA LEU A 381 33.30 25.97 18.74
C LEU A 381 31.83 26.12 18.32
N LEU A 382 30.89 26.12 19.27
CA LEU A 382 29.47 26.39 19.01
C LEU A 382 29.21 27.87 18.74
N PHE A 383 29.91 28.77 19.44
CA PHE A 383 29.82 30.22 19.21
C PHE A 383 30.52 30.66 17.91
N GLU A 384 31.68 30.09 17.56
CA GLU A 384 32.34 30.39 16.26
C GLU A 384 31.52 29.91 15.05
N ALA A 385 30.71 28.86 15.21
CA ALA A 385 29.80 28.37 14.19
C ALA A 385 28.53 29.24 14.06
N SER A 386 28.13 29.98 15.10
CA SER A 386 27.01 30.93 15.02
C SER A 386 27.42 32.30 14.48
N ASP A 387 28.67 32.72 14.72
CA ASP A 387 29.15 34.04 14.31
C ASP A 387 29.62 34.07 12.83
N SER A 388 29.79 32.92 12.20
CA SER A 388 30.19 32.81 10.79
C SER A 388 29.06 32.95 9.77
N GLU A 389 27.80 33.10 10.21
CA GLU A 389 26.65 33.41 9.34
C GLU A 389 26.22 34.89 9.35
N GLY A 390 27.01 35.78 9.97
CA GLY A 390 26.57 37.14 10.25
C GLY A 390 27.58 38.27 10.05
N GLU A 391 28.41 38.29 9.01
CA GLU A 391 28.99 39.57 8.56
C GLU A 391 29.58 39.49 7.14
N GLY A 392 28.75 39.87 6.16
CA GLY A 392 29.20 40.31 4.86
C GLY A 392 29.33 41.83 4.84
N ASP A 393 30.50 42.28 4.38
CA ASP A 393 30.75 43.57 3.73
C ASP A 393 31.14 44.79 4.60
N THR A 394 32.45 45.07 4.70
CA THR A 394 33.10 46.24 4.05
C THR A 394 34.53 46.48 4.58
N SER A 395 35.49 46.62 3.64
CA SER A 395 36.86 47.13 3.84
C SER A 395 36.85 48.69 3.84
N PRO A 396 37.94 49.48 4.07
CA PRO A 396 39.36 49.09 4.24
C PRO A 396 40.23 49.93 5.24
N ARG A 397 41.52 49.55 5.28
CA ARG A 397 42.74 50.35 5.56
C ARG A 397 43.14 50.69 7.00
N GLY A 398 44.35 50.23 7.34
CA GLY A 398 45.19 50.78 8.41
C GLY A 398 46.47 49.96 8.61
N ARG A 399 47.41 50.01 7.64
CA ARG A 399 48.74 49.39 7.77
C ARG A 399 49.72 50.48 8.22
N VAL A 400 50.16 50.43 9.48
CA VAL A 400 51.26 51.25 10.00
C VAL A 400 52.48 50.37 10.19
N PHE A 401 53.58 50.84 9.61
CA PHE A 401 54.95 50.33 9.70
C PHE A 401 55.46 50.31 11.15
N ASN A 402 56.32 49.35 11.48
CA ASN A 402 57.64 49.63 12.06
C ASN A 402 58.58 48.41 11.98
N GLU A 403 59.77 48.67 11.41
CA GLU A 403 61.14 48.21 11.74
C GLU A 403 61.32 46.76 12.24
N ILE A 404 62.15 45.89 11.65
CA ILE A 404 63.54 46.00 11.12
C ILE A 404 63.72 45.09 9.90
#